data_AF-I7C0H7-F1
#
_entry.id   AF-I7C0H7-F1
#
_cell.length_a   1.000
_cell.length_b   1.000
_cell.length_c   1.000
_cell.angle_alpha   90.00
_cell.angle_beta   90.00
_cell.angle_gamma   90.00
#
_symmetry.space_group_name_H-M   'P 1'
#
loop_
_entity.id
_entity.type
_entity.pdbx_description
1 polymer ?
#
loop_
_entity_poly.entity_id
_entity_poly.type
_entity_poly.pdbx_seq_one_letter_code
_entity_poly.pdbx_strand_id
1 'polypeptide(L)' 'MTIMATYTCHDDSYPPPAQRKAVLFCPECDHESPLTGDWETTTVGDERLLVCTDCGSVVDRRSRDRSELAEPA' A
#
# COMPACT_ATOMS: atom_id res chain seq x y z
N MET A 1 40.58 -23.14 -19.43
CA MET A 1 39.89 -22.73 -18.19
C MET A 1 39.15 -21.45 -18.50
N THR A 2 37.85 -21.51 -18.76
CA THR A 2 37.02 -20.33 -19.07
C THR A 2 36.06 -20.14 -17.92
N ILE A 3 36.28 -19.07 -17.16
CA ILE A 3 35.37 -18.54 -16.15
C ILE A 3 34.11 -18.04 -16.85
N MET A 4 33.08 -18.89 -16.93
CA MET A 4 31.74 -18.44 -17.27
C MET A 4 31.23 -17.64 -16.09
N ALA A 5 31.09 -16.33 -16.31
CA ALA A 5 30.59 -15.38 -15.34
C ALA A 5 29.30 -15.92 -14.71
N THR A 6 29.16 -15.71 -13.40
CA THR A 6 27.94 -15.95 -12.64
C THR A 6 26.84 -15.03 -13.18
N TYR A 7 26.19 -15.42 -14.27
CA TYR A 7 24.89 -14.87 -14.62
C TYR A 7 23.95 -15.51 -13.61
N THR A 8 23.76 -14.84 -12.48
CA THR A 8 22.57 -15.00 -11.67
C THR A 8 21.43 -14.59 -12.61
N CYS A 9 20.90 -15.56 -13.36
CA CYS A 9 19.67 -15.41 -14.10
C CYS A 9 18.63 -15.03 -13.05
N HIS A 10 18.29 -13.74 -13.04
CA HIS A 10 17.18 -13.25 -12.24
C HIS A 10 15.97 -14.07 -12.65
N ASP A 11 15.49 -14.87 -11.70
CA ASP A 11 14.23 -15.59 -11.75
C ASP A 11 13.10 -14.54 -11.79
N ASP A 12 12.86 -14.02 -12.99
CA ASP A 12 11.81 -13.06 -13.30
C ASP A 12 10.53 -13.85 -13.59
N SER A 13 9.86 -14.40 -12.57
CA SER A 13 8.45 -14.82 -12.67
C SER A 13 7.84 -15.29 -11.35
N TYR A 14 8.16 -14.67 -10.22
CA TYR A 14 7.19 -14.64 -9.11
C TYR A 14 6.85 -13.18 -8.84
N PRO A 15 5.67 -12.68 -9.26
CA PRO A 15 5.22 -11.40 -8.73
C PRO A 15 5.29 -11.54 -7.20
N PRO A 16 5.92 -10.60 -6.48
CA PRO A 16 6.02 -10.68 -5.03
C PRO A 16 4.62 -10.98 -4.50
N PRO A 17 4.47 -11.90 -3.51
CA PRO A 17 3.17 -12.33 -3.05
C PRO A 17 2.35 -11.08 -2.79
N ALA A 18 1.29 -10.89 -3.58
CA ALA A 18 0.50 -9.66 -3.57
C ALA A 18 0.23 -9.34 -2.11
N GLN A 19 0.88 -8.29 -1.60
CA GLN A 19 0.85 -7.96 -0.17
C GLN A 19 -0.61 -8.05 0.24
N ARG A 20 -0.94 -8.96 1.17
CA ARG A 20 -2.34 -9.25 1.52
C ARG A 20 -2.98 -7.93 1.94
N LYS A 21 -3.81 -7.38 1.06
CA LYS A 21 -4.40 -6.05 1.27
C LYS A 21 -5.36 -6.18 2.44
N ALA A 22 -5.07 -5.48 3.53
CA ALA A 22 -6.04 -5.35 4.62
C ALA A 22 -7.34 -4.77 4.04
N VAL A 23 -8.49 -5.36 4.37
CA VAL A 23 -9.81 -4.81 4.03
C VAL A 23 -10.18 -3.82 5.12
N LEU A 24 -10.62 -2.63 4.71
CA LEU A 24 -11.18 -1.64 5.60
C LEU A 24 -12.70 -1.65 5.50
N PHE A 25 -13.36 -1.26 6.58
CA PHE A 25 -14.82 -1.14 6.66
C PHE A 25 -15.14 0.30 7.03
N CYS A 26 -16.05 0.94 6.29
CA CYS A 26 -16.54 2.26 6.63
C CYS A 26 -17.50 2.16 7.82
N PRO A 27 -17.28 2.89 8.92
CA PRO A 27 -18.14 2.82 10.10
C PRO A 27 -19.53 3.44 9.89
N GLU A 28 -19.71 4.29 8.87
CA GLU A 28 -20.97 5.02 8.65
C GLU A 28 -21.94 4.30 7.70
N CYS A 29 -21.42 3.63 6.66
CA CYS A 29 -22.24 2.99 5.63
C CYS A 29 -21.92 1.51 5.39
N ASP A 30 -21.02 0.92 6.20
CA ASP A 30 -20.58 -0.48 6.10
C ASP A 30 -19.87 -0.83 4.78
N HIS A 31 -19.51 0.18 3.97
CA HIS A 31 -18.75 -0.04 2.74
C HIS A 31 -17.43 -0.74 3.03
N GLU A 32 -17.21 -1.90 2.43
CA GLU A 32 -15.98 -2.67 2.53
C GLU A 32 -15.13 -2.51 1.28
N SER A 33 -13.87 -2.18 1.46
CA SER A 33 -12.92 -2.09 0.34
C SER A 33 -11.50 -2.41 0.78
N PRO A 34 -10.69 -3.05 -0.07
CA PRO A 34 -9.27 -3.23 0.18
C PRO A 34 -8.59 -1.87 0.47
N LEU A 35 -7.54 -1.84 1.31
CA LEU A 35 -6.81 -0.62 1.67
C LEU A 35 -6.32 0.20 0.45
N THR A 36 -6.06 -0.45 -0.69
CA THR A 36 -5.68 0.21 -1.95
C THR A 36 -6.78 0.16 -3.01
N GLY A 37 -8.01 -0.14 -2.60
CA GLY A 37 -9.19 -0.21 -3.46
C GLY A 37 -9.85 1.17 -3.57
N ASP A 38 -11.17 1.18 -3.45
CA ASP A 38 -12.04 2.31 -3.79
C ASP A 38 -12.11 3.41 -2.70
N TRP A 39 -11.02 3.63 -1.97
CA TRP A 39 -10.89 4.72 -1.00
C TRP A 39 -10.34 5.97 -1.66
N GLU A 40 -11.03 7.10 -1.50
CA GLU A 40 -10.50 8.38 -1.90
C GLU A 40 -9.38 8.79 -0.94
N THR A 41 -8.25 9.23 -1.48
CA THR A 41 -7.13 9.70 -0.66
C THR A 41 -7.12 11.21 -0.62
N THR A 42 -7.27 11.78 0.57
CA THR A 42 -7.03 13.21 0.82
C THR A 42 -5.75 13.38 1.64
N THR A 43 -4.97 14.42 1.34
CA THR A 43 -3.79 14.77 2.16
C THR A 43 -4.09 16.05 2.93
N VAL A 44 -3.93 16.02 4.25
CA VAL A 44 -4.11 17.18 5.14
C VAL A 44 -2.84 17.35 5.95
N GLY A 45 -2.04 18.37 5.62
CA GLY A 45 -0.70 18.53 6.18
C GLY A 45 0.17 17.31 5.85
N ASP A 46 0.73 16.69 6.88
CA ASP A 46 1.58 15.49 6.79
C ASP A 46 0.80 14.17 6.91
N GLU A 47 -0.53 14.25 7.03
CA GLU A 47 -1.42 13.11 7.17
C GLU A 47 -2.10 12.75 5.85
N ARG A 48 -2.12 11.45 5.54
CA ARG A 48 -2.94 10.86 4.49
C ARG A 48 -4.23 10.32 5.11
N LEU A 49 -5.36 10.85 4.66
CA LEU A 49 -6.69 10.41 5.03
C LEU A 49 -7.24 9.49 3.93
N LEU A 50 -7.82 8.36 4.34
CA LEU A 50 -8.63 7.52 3.47
C LEU A 50 -10.10 7.86 3.72
N VAL A 51 -10.81 8.19 2.65
CA VAL A 51 -12.19 8.68 2.66
C VAL A 51 -13.06 7.70 1.88
N CYS A 52 -14.22 7.37 2.43
CA CYS A 52 -15.20 6.52 1.76
C CYS A 52 -15.80 7.24 0.55
N THR A 53 -15.81 6.58 -0.60
CA THR A 53 -16.40 7.10 -1.85
C THR A 53 -17.92 7.14 -1.84
N ASP A 54 -18.56 6.34 -0.99
CA ASP A 54 -20.02 6.25 -0.91
C ASP A 54 -20.62 7.35 -0.02
N CYS A 55 -20.04 7.56 1.17
CA CYS A 55 -20.59 8.51 2.16
C CYS A 55 -19.68 9.71 2.48
N GLY A 56 -18.42 9.72 2.02
CA GLY A 56 -17.47 10.79 2.30
C GLY A 56 -16.85 10.77 3.70
N SER A 57 -17.10 9.75 4.51
CA SER A 57 -16.54 9.65 5.87
C SER A 57 -15.08 9.22 5.86
N VAL A 58 -14.29 9.70 6.84
CA VAL A 58 -12.88 9.33 6.98
C VAL A 58 -12.78 7.95 7.64
N VAL A 59 -12.22 6.99 6.90
CA VAL A 59 -12.09 5.59 7.31
C VAL A 59 -10.77 5.32 8.02
N ASP A 60 -9.68 5.99 7.62
CA ASP A 60 -8.36 5.81 8.23
C ASP A 60 -7.54 7.10 8.15
N ARG A 61 -6.64 7.29 9.11
CA ARG A 61 -5.66 8.39 9.12
C ARG A 61 -4.26 7.83 9.29
N ARG A 62 -3.37 8.12 8.35
CA ARG A 62 -1.97 7.68 8.39
C ARG A 62 -1.04 8.88 8.33
N SER A 63 -0.19 9.05 9.34
CA SER A 63 0.95 9.96 9.25
C SER A 63 2.00 9.37 8.30
N ARG A 64 2.60 10.22 7.45
CA ARG A 64 3.67 9.79 6.55
C ARG A 64 4.95 9.33 7.27
N ASP A 65 5.12 9.71 8.54
CA ASP A 65 6.33 9.50 9.33
C ASP A 65 6.84 8.06 9.45
N ARG A 66 6.02 7.01 9.28
CA ARG A 66 6.48 5.64 9.59
C ARG A 66 6.86 4.78 8.39
N SER A 67 6.37 5.10 7.20
CA SER A 67 6.52 4.19 6.04
C SER A 67 7.68 4.56 5.11
N GLU A 68 8.16 5.81 5.15
CA GLU A 68 9.27 6.29 4.30
C GLU A 68 10.60 6.48 5.06
N LEU A 69 10.61 6.35 6.40
CA LEU A 69 11.84 6.39 7.22
C LEU A 69 12.55 5.02 7.35
N ALA A 70 12.14 4.01 6.57
CA ALA A 70 12.93 2.81 6.36
C ALA A 70 13.96 3.09 5.26
N GLU A 71 15.05 3.76 5.64
CA GLU A 71 16.24 4.03 4.84
C GLU A 71 16.89 2.72 4.33
N PRO A 72 17.41 2.69 3.09
CA PRO A 72 18.64 1.95 2.81
C PRO A 72 19.81 2.91 2.58
N ALA A 73 20.72 2.90 3.57
CA ALA A 73 22.15 3.25 3.62
C ALA A 73 22.80 4.15 2.54
#